data_AF-A0AA40ZWR6-F1
#
_entry.id   AF-A0AA40ZWR6-F1
#
_cell.length_a   1.000
_cell.length_b   1.000
_cell.length_c   1.000
_cell.angle_alpha   90.00
_cell.angle_beta   90.00
_cell.angle_gamma   90.00
#
_symmetry.space_group_name_H-M   'P 1'
#
loop_
_entity.id
_entity.type
_entity.pdbx_description
1 polymer ?
#
loop_
_entity_poly.entity_id
_entity_poly.type
_entity_poly.pdbx_seq_one_letter_code
_entity_poly.pdbx_strand_id
1 'polypeptide(L)'
;MTDGITRRTTLAALAGGVAPLRQDVGKDLGDSAMIGQSVAAPFIRSRSVLEKLREIGSSVRDTGAVGDGRADDTHAVQDIADYYARVGGEWFFPAGIFRTTAPIVLNCTKPQRIRGRGKRGVYPGRYDPAQPSELAILMPTHAARGAVRFVGSRTGDGSVELHDLALATLETGSVPIAAFAWDASDRFLRNFTFSGCSIHGFTSAFDLFRSGGGNSEMGLFKAQNCTINRNRWIARTLDQTQWNGFLFQGNEAGQNGYAAGDGGIAITAHNVSISNNCLEGQRDPVKLMGSMRGISVADNYFEDNVGNAAVHLENIRGPFDIGANSFQTFDQAKLNHLVLLSNCGHGRVLGPYRADGVHKMALPVTAIRNAGRNGQSANVNSDTNGLLRMDGFDNGNGYLREPQCSALARERVVAAGRAIAPWNGQPMPVAHHDTKNDAAIAFDVAIRGGAGDWAVVSWLFSRETAAAMPSDPYASISINGTGMPSSRDYIAYGFDEYWRAGEWCLLTAAVRLKVEMKRLLIRLYPYGVTAPGGHQTHYLNPVVYVTDSAEAILPYIDDYIARSVLKPPAVDGFLAGDVLVNAAVVAGGQSHYVKLPGAIDRWAYA
;
A
#
# COMPACT_ATOMS: atom_id res chain seq x y z
N MET A 1 -85.89 -15.18 35.53
CA MET A 1 -85.09 -14.60 34.45
C MET A 1 -84.48 -15.75 33.69
N THR A 2 -85.19 -16.10 32.60
CA THR A 2 -84.76 -16.80 31.38
C THR A 2 -83.74 -17.92 31.56
N ASP A 3 -84.20 -19.15 31.78
CA ASP A 3 -84.63 -20.13 30.74
C ASP A 3 -83.41 -20.62 29.93
N GLY A 4 -83.11 -21.92 29.84
CA GLY A 4 -83.92 -23.09 30.08
C GLY A 4 -83.79 -24.05 28.90
N ILE A 5 -83.45 -25.30 29.21
CA ILE A 5 -83.94 -26.51 28.55
C ILE A 5 -83.21 -27.00 27.28
N THR A 6 -82.24 -27.89 27.53
CA THR A 6 -82.16 -29.30 27.11
C THR A 6 -83.01 -29.79 25.92
N ARG A 7 -82.38 -30.37 24.88
CA ARG A 7 -82.34 -31.85 24.60
C ARG A 7 -81.86 -32.20 23.18
N ARG A 8 -81.09 -33.29 23.16
CA ARG A 8 -80.70 -34.23 22.10
C ARG A 8 -81.62 -34.33 20.86
N THR A 9 -81.02 -34.49 19.69
CA THR A 9 -81.31 -35.60 18.75
C THR A 9 -80.20 -35.80 17.70
N THR A 10 -80.12 -37.05 17.24
CA THR A 10 -79.19 -37.74 16.35
C THR A 10 -79.60 -37.74 14.86
N LEU A 11 -78.70 -38.27 14.00
CA LEU A 11 -78.91 -38.78 12.61
C LEU A 11 -79.05 -37.69 11.51
N ALA A 12 -78.63 -37.84 10.24
CA ALA A 12 -78.06 -38.92 9.44
C ALA A 12 -77.45 -38.34 8.14
N ALA A 13 -76.81 -39.23 7.38
CA ALA A 13 -76.13 -39.09 6.09
C ALA A 13 -76.89 -38.38 4.95
N LEU A 14 -76.13 -37.89 3.96
CA LEU A 14 -76.51 -37.92 2.55
C LEU A 14 -75.28 -37.95 1.64
N ALA A 15 -75.11 -39.11 0.99
CA ALA A 15 -74.33 -39.30 -0.21
C ALA A 15 -75.13 -38.80 -1.43
N GLY A 16 -74.43 -38.39 -2.49
CA GLY A 16 -75.07 -38.11 -3.78
C GLY A 16 -74.16 -37.39 -4.74
N GLY A 17 -73.37 -38.15 -5.51
CA GLY A 17 -72.73 -37.64 -6.73
C GLY A 17 -73.71 -37.61 -7.89
N VAL A 18 -73.51 -36.68 -8.84
CA VAL A 18 -73.89 -36.84 -10.25
C VAL A 18 -72.89 -36.03 -11.10
N ALA A 19 -72.38 -36.68 -12.14
CA ALA A 19 -71.49 -36.13 -13.17
C ALA A 19 -72.31 -35.47 -14.31
N PRO A 20 -71.83 -35.43 -15.57
CA PRO A 20 -71.20 -34.29 -16.23
C PRO A 20 -71.99 -33.79 -17.47
N LEU A 21 -71.60 -32.69 -18.12
CA LEU A 21 -71.80 -32.36 -19.56
C LEU A 21 -71.15 -30.98 -19.82
N ARG A 22 -70.10 -30.84 -20.65
CA ARG A 22 -70.13 -30.49 -22.10
C ARG A 22 -70.96 -29.22 -22.38
N GLN A 23 -70.56 -28.24 -23.19
CA GLN A 23 -69.51 -28.02 -24.18
C GLN A 23 -69.66 -26.54 -24.63
N ASP A 24 -68.62 -25.94 -25.24
CA ASP A 24 -68.65 -24.90 -26.30
C ASP A 24 -67.52 -23.87 -26.10
N VAL A 25 -66.40 -24.00 -26.80
CA VAL A 25 -66.09 -23.54 -28.18
C VAL A 25 -65.93 -22.02 -28.29
N GLY A 26 -64.66 -21.60 -28.43
CA GLY A 26 -64.27 -20.71 -29.53
C GLY A 26 -63.79 -19.29 -29.19
N LYS A 27 -62.54 -19.02 -29.62
CA LYS A 27 -62.03 -17.74 -30.19
C LYS A 27 -62.08 -16.49 -29.32
N ASP A 28 -60.93 -16.00 -28.87
CA ASP A 28 -60.10 -15.06 -29.65
C ASP A 28 -58.94 -14.47 -28.82
N LEU A 29 -57.78 -14.37 -29.47
CA LEU A 29 -56.75 -13.32 -29.36
C LEU A 29 -55.96 -13.14 -28.05
N GLY A 30 -54.64 -13.33 -28.16
CA GLY A 30 -53.68 -12.56 -27.37
C GLY A 30 -52.41 -13.31 -27.00
N ASP A 31 -51.35 -13.12 -27.78
CA ASP A 31 -49.98 -13.47 -27.43
C ASP A 31 -49.63 -13.06 -25.99
N SER A 32 -49.37 -14.07 -25.15
CA SER A 32 -48.55 -13.93 -23.96
C SER A 32 -47.95 -15.30 -23.67
N ALA A 33 -46.92 -15.63 -24.45
CA ALA A 33 -45.95 -16.66 -24.10
C ALA A 33 -45.13 -16.21 -22.88
N MET A 34 -45.81 -16.03 -21.74
CA MET A 34 -45.18 -16.15 -20.43
C MET A 34 -45.03 -17.65 -20.19
N ILE A 35 -44.02 -18.25 -20.83
CA ILE A 35 -43.45 -19.51 -20.35
C ILE A 35 -42.84 -19.16 -18.99
N GLY A 36 -43.68 -19.21 -17.96
CA GLY A 36 -43.24 -19.39 -16.59
C GLY A 36 -42.55 -20.74 -16.55
N GLN A 37 -41.23 -20.74 -16.81
CA GLN A 37 -40.37 -21.82 -16.36
C GLN A 37 -40.51 -21.86 -14.84
N SER A 38 -41.42 -22.71 -14.37
CA SER A 38 -41.36 -23.30 -13.05
C SER A 38 -39.98 -23.93 -12.93
N VAL A 39 -39.03 -23.17 -12.40
CA VAL A 39 -37.67 -23.65 -12.19
C VAL A 39 -37.79 -24.63 -11.03
N ALA A 40 -37.64 -25.92 -11.33
CA ALA A 40 -37.61 -26.94 -10.30
C ALA A 40 -36.51 -26.55 -9.30
N ALA A 41 -36.89 -26.36 -8.04
CA ALA A 41 -35.92 -26.25 -6.96
C ALA A 41 -35.00 -27.48 -7.01
N PRO A 42 -33.71 -27.34 -6.68
CA PRO A 42 -32.85 -28.51 -6.54
C PRO A 42 -33.53 -29.53 -5.63
N PHE A 43 -33.31 -30.83 -5.88
CA PHE A 43 -33.91 -31.88 -5.08
C PHE A 43 -33.44 -31.74 -3.62
N ILE A 44 -34.26 -31.09 -2.79
CA ILE A 44 -33.99 -30.90 -1.37
C ILE A 44 -34.20 -32.26 -0.72
N ARG A 45 -33.13 -32.89 -0.22
CA ARG A 45 -33.27 -34.13 0.55
C ARG A 45 -34.16 -33.90 1.76
N SER A 46 -35.07 -34.83 2.03
CA SER A 46 -35.85 -34.82 3.26
C SER A 46 -34.92 -35.02 4.46
N ARG A 47 -34.78 -33.99 5.30
CA ARG A 47 -34.03 -34.02 6.56
C ARG A 47 -35.01 -33.97 7.72
N SER A 48 -34.61 -34.43 8.90
CA SER A 48 -35.49 -34.33 10.06
C SER A 48 -35.76 -32.85 10.38
N VAL A 49 -36.98 -32.55 10.85
CA VAL A 49 -37.34 -31.19 11.29
C VAL A 49 -36.36 -30.68 12.34
N LEU A 50 -35.85 -31.56 13.21
CA LEU A 50 -34.88 -31.22 14.23
C LEU A 50 -33.52 -30.81 13.66
N GLU A 51 -33.00 -31.50 12.63
CA GLU A 51 -31.77 -31.11 11.94
C GLU A 51 -31.94 -29.76 11.23
N LYS A 52 -33.10 -29.55 10.60
CA LYS A 52 -33.39 -28.30 9.88
C LYS A 52 -33.59 -27.12 10.82
N LEU A 53 -34.21 -27.32 11.99
CA LEU A 53 -34.39 -26.28 13.01
C LEU A 53 -33.09 -25.90 13.73
N ARG A 54 -32.06 -26.77 13.73
CA ARG A 54 -30.71 -26.46 14.25
C ARG A 54 -29.91 -25.56 13.30
N GLU A 55 -30.40 -25.40 12.08
CA GLU A 55 -29.74 -24.74 10.97
C GLU A 55 -30.52 -23.47 10.60
N ILE A 56 -29.84 -22.33 10.42
CA ILE A 56 -30.50 -21.08 10.04
C ILE A 56 -30.36 -20.92 8.51
N GLY A 57 -31.42 -21.23 7.76
CA GLY A 57 -31.50 -20.99 6.31
C GLY A 57 -31.28 -22.22 5.42
N SER A 58 -30.88 -21.99 4.16
CA SER A 58 -30.57 -23.05 3.19
C SER A 58 -29.12 -23.53 3.33
N SER A 59 -28.96 -24.83 3.50
CA SER A 59 -27.67 -25.48 3.79
C SER A 59 -27.13 -26.22 2.57
N VAL A 60 -25.81 -26.33 2.42
CA VAL A 60 -25.20 -27.25 1.45
C VAL A 60 -25.64 -28.72 1.65
N ARG A 61 -26.13 -29.07 2.84
CA ARG A 61 -26.71 -30.40 3.11
C ARG A 61 -28.08 -30.59 2.47
N ASP A 62 -28.82 -29.51 2.20
CA ASP A 62 -30.09 -29.60 1.50
C ASP A 62 -29.91 -30.11 0.06
N THR A 63 -28.77 -29.83 -0.57
CA THR A 63 -28.37 -30.33 -1.89
C THR A 63 -27.54 -31.62 -1.83
N GLY A 64 -27.42 -32.25 -0.65
CA GLY A 64 -26.85 -33.58 -0.49
C GLY A 64 -25.38 -33.66 -0.09
N ALA A 65 -24.75 -32.54 0.30
CA ALA A 65 -23.40 -32.57 0.84
C ALA A 65 -23.38 -33.35 2.17
N VAL A 66 -22.34 -34.15 2.39
CA VAL A 66 -22.14 -34.98 3.57
C VAL A 66 -21.32 -34.22 4.62
N GLY A 67 -20.18 -33.65 4.23
CA GLY A 67 -19.32 -32.91 5.14
C GLY A 67 -18.51 -33.79 6.10
N ASP A 68 -18.13 -35.00 5.69
CA ASP A 68 -17.35 -35.98 6.48
C ASP A 68 -15.86 -36.05 6.10
N GLY A 69 -15.40 -35.18 5.19
CA GLY A 69 -14.04 -35.14 4.68
C GLY A 69 -13.68 -36.27 3.72
N ARG A 70 -14.62 -37.18 3.42
CA ARG A 70 -14.40 -38.37 2.58
C ARG A 70 -15.27 -38.40 1.34
N ALA A 71 -16.55 -38.07 1.48
CA ALA A 71 -17.47 -37.93 0.36
C ALA A 71 -16.97 -36.86 -0.62
N ASP A 72 -17.35 -36.95 -1.88
CA ASP A 72 -17.16 -35.84 -2.80
C ASP A 72 -18.38 -34.93 -2.76
N ASP A 73 -18.22 -33.75 -2.17
CA ASP A 73 -19.30 -32.78 -1.96
C ASP A 73 -19.40 -31.76 -3.12
N THR A 74 -18.56 -31.89 -4.16
CA THR A 74 -18.44 -30.91 -5.25
C THR A 74 -19.78 -30.57 -5.90
N HIS A 75 -20.54 -31.60 -6.32
CA HIS A 75 -21.82 -31.39 -6.99
C HIS A 75 -22.86 -30.74 -6.07
N ALA A 76 -22.95 -31.21 -4.82
CA ALA A 76 -23.90 -30.65 -3.86
C ALA A 76 -23.60 -29.18 -3.55
N VAL A 77 -22.33 -28.81 -3.39
CA VAL A 77 -21.91 -27.43 -3.17
C VAL A 77 -22.12 -26.57 -4.42
N GLN A 78 -21.89 -27.11 -5.62
CA GLN A 78 -22.15 -26.39 -6.87
C GLN A 78 -23.65 -26.17 -7.10
N ASP A 79 -24.50 -27.14 -6.80
CA ASP A 79 -25.96 -27.05 -7.01
C ASP A 79 -26.60 -25.91 -6.21
N ILE A 80 -26.19 -25.73 -4.95
CA ILE A 80 -26.67 -24.61 -4.13
C ILE A 80 -26.09 -23.28 -4.61
N ALA A 81 -24.80 -23.23 -4.99
CA ALA A 81 -24.21 -22.03 -5.58
C ALA A 81 -24.94 -21.61 -6.88
N ASP A 82 -25.28 -22.56 -7.75
CA ASP A 82 -26.00 -22.30 -9.00
C ASP A 82 -27.42 -21.83 -8.76
N TYR A 83 -28.10 -22.36 -7.75
CA TYR A 83 -29.40 -21.87 -7.32
C TYR A 83 -29.32 -20.41 -6.89
N TYR A 84 -28.41 -20.08 -5.98
CA TYR A 84 -28.24 -18.70 -5.47
C TYR A 84 -27.65 -17.74 -6.49
N ALA A 85 -26.94 -18.21 -7.52
CA ALA A 85 -26.56 -17.38 -8.66
C ALA A 85 -27.77 -16.85 -9.45
N ARG A 86 -28.92 -17.54 -9.41
CA ARG A 86 -30.15 -17.12 -10.10
C ARG A 86 -31.03 -16.22 -9.25
N VAL A 87 -31.16 -16.55 -7.96
CA VAL A 87 -32.12 -15.87 -7.06
C VAL A 87 -31.47 -14.85 -6.13
N GLY A 88 -30.17 -14.96 -5.86
CA GLY A 88 -29.48 -14.21 -4.80
C GLY A 88 -29.89 -14.64 -3.39
N GLY A 89 -29.25 -14.07 -2.38
CA GLY A 89 -29.61 -14.29 -0.97
C GLY A 89 -28.55 -15.02 -0.16
N GLU A 90 -28.96 -15.62 0.96
CA GLU A 90 -28.06 -16.23 1.95
C GLU A 90 -28.16 -17.76 1.97
N TRP A 91 -27.01 -18.43 2.02
CA TRP A 91 -26.86 -19.88 2.25
C TRP A 91 -25.63 -20.17 3.11
N PHE A 92 -25.52 -21.38 3.65
CA PHE A 92 -24.46 -21.66 4.61
C PHE A 92 -23.91 -23.10 4.55
N PHE A 93 -22.69 -23.24 5.07
CA PHE A 93 -22.02 -24.48 5.39
C PHE A 93 -22.17 -24.78 6.89
N PRO A 94 -22.82 -25.89 7.29
CA PRO A 94 -22.82 -26.32 8.68
C PRO A 94 -21.42 -26.83 9.10
N ALA A 95 -21.27 -27.19 10.38
CA ALA A 95 -20.06 -27.91 10.82
C ALA A 95 -19.83 -29.17 9.99
N GLY A 96 -18.59 -29.36 9.57
CA GLY A 96 -18.18 -30.47 8.74
C GLY A 96 -16.99 -30.13 7.86
N ILE A 97 -16.45 -31.16 7.21
CA ILE A 97 -15.36 -31.06 6.24
C ILE A 97 -15.93 -31.41 4.87
N PHE A 98 -16.10 -30.40 4.03
CA PHE A 98 -16.69 -30.53 2.70
C PHE A 98 -15.57 -30.71 1.69
N ARG A 99 -15.37 -31.93 1.21
CA ARG A 99 -14.29 -32.23 0.26
C ARG A 99 -14.76 -31.94 -1.15
N THR A 100 -13.99 -31.14 -1.89
CA THR A 100 -14.25 -30.91 -3.32
C THR A 100 -13.12 -31.46 -4.19
N THR A 101 -13.48 -32.10 -5.29
CA THR A 101 -12.58 -32.69 -6.29
C THR A 101 -12.55 -31.86 -7.58
N ALA A 102 -13.35 -30.79 -7.66
CA ALA A 102 -13.28 -29.77 -8.69
C ALA A 102 -13.54 -28.37 -8.09
N PRO A 103 -13.22 -27.29 -8.85
CA PRO A 103 -13.49 -25.92 -8.41
C PRO A 103 -14.98 -25.67 -8.19
N ILE A 104 -15.30 -24.89 -7.16
CA ILE A 104 -16.64 -24.31 -6.99
C ILE A 104 -16.68 -22.99 -7.76
N VAL A 105 -17.62 -22.89 -8.70
CA VAL A 105 -17.81 -21.69 -9.51
C VAL A 105 -18.94 -20.87 -8.92
N LEU A 106 -18.63 -19.68 -8.41
CA LEU A 106 -19.60 -18.72 -7.93
C LEU A 106 -19.91 -17.72 -9.03
N ASN A 107 -21.09 -17.86 -9.64
CA ASN A 107 -21.61 -16.86 -10.55
C ASN A 107 -22.24 -15.70 -9.78
N CYS A 108 -21.65 -14.52 -9.96
CA CYS A 108 -21.93 -13.31 -9.19
C CYS A 108 -22.93 -12.37 -9.89
N THR A 109 -23.78 -12.87 -10.80
CA THR A 109 -24.87 -12.08 -11.41
C THR A 109 -25.89 -11.60 -10.39
N LYS A 110 -26.02 -12.31 -9.26
CA LYS A 110 -26.86 -11.92 -8.12
C LYS A 110 -26.03 -11.82 -6.84
N PRO A 111 -26.36 -10.91 -5.91
CA PRO A 111 -25.69 -10.86 -4.62
C PRO A 111 -25.88 -12.14 -3.83
N GLN A 112 -24.79 -12.64 -3.26
CA GLN A 112 -24.79 -13.87 -2.46
C GLN A 112 -24.08 -13.65 -1.14
N ARG A 113 -24.65 -14.17 -0.06
CA ARG A 113 -24.02 -14.24 1.26
C ARG A 113 -23.85 -15.69 1.68
N ILE A 114 -22.62 -16.09 1.92
CA ILE A 114 -22.23 -17.45 2.25
C ILE A 114 -21.70 -17.44 3.68
N ARG A 115 -22.31 -18.23 4.57
CA ARG A 115 -21.87 -18.35 5.96
C ARG A 115 -21.25 -19.71 6.23
N GLY A 116 -20.21 -19.76 7.04
CA GLY A 116 -19.68 -20.97 7.63
C GLY A 116 -19.90 -21.01 9.14
N ARG A 117 -19.02 -21.72 9.84
CA ARG A 117 -19.07 -21.91 11.30
C ARG A 117 -17.69 -21.72 11.93
N GLY A 118 -17.14 -20.53 11.79
CA GLY A 118 -15.90 -20.09 12.43
C GLY A 118 -14.65 -20.29 11.58
N LYS A 119 -13.50 -19.96 12.17
CA LYS A 119 -12.20 -19.95 11.51
C LYS A 119 -11.14 -20.72 12.27
N ARG A 120 -10.13 -21.21 11.55
CA ARG A 120 -8.89 -21.74 12.11
C ARG A 120 -8.00 -20.58 12.59
N GLY A 121 -7.20 -20.81 13.64
CA GLY A 121 -6.22 -19.84 14.16
C GLY A 121 -4.92 -19.79 13.37
N VAL A 122 -3.97 -18.93 13.78
CA VAL A 122 -2.73 -18.60 13.02
C VAL A 122 -1.58 -19.60 13.21
N TYR A 123 -1.70 -20.55 14.14
CA TYR A 123 -0.70 -21.60 14.33
C TYR A 123 -1.31 -23.00 14.54
N PRO A 124 -2.28 -23.43 13.72
CA PRO A 124 -2.98 -24.68 13.95
C PRO A 124 -2.18 -25.90 13.45
N GLY A 125 -0.93 -25.70 13.00
CA GLY A 125 -0.18 -26.68 12.25
C GLY A 125 -0.78 -26.99 10.88
N ARG A 126 -0.24 -28.04 10.25
CA ARG A 126 -0.80 -28.59 9.00
C ARG A 126 -2.21 -29.10 9.24
N TYR A 127 -3.09 -28.92 8.26
CA TYR A 127 -4.46 -29.42 8.35
C TYR A 127 -4.52 -30.95 8.32
N ASP A 128 -5.31 -31.54 9.22
CA ASP A 128 -5.59 -32.98 9.26
C ASP A 128 -7.12 -33.21 9.18
N PRO A 129 -7.63 -33.84 8.11
CA PRO A 129 -9.05 -34.14 7.96
C PRO A 129 -9.51 -35.42 8.68
N ALA A 130 -8.63 -36.12 9.40
CA ALA A 130 -8.97 -37.39 10.05
C ALA A 130 -9.96 -37.22 11.22
N GLN A 131 -10.07 -36.02 11.79
CA GLN A 131 -10.97 -35.72 12.89
C GLN A 131 -12.18 -34.90 12.43
N PRO A 132 -13.38 -35.17 12.96
CA PRO A 132 -14.53 -34.29 12.77
C PRO A 132 -14.20 -32.85 13.17
N SER A 133 -14.77 -31.89 12.43
CA SER A 133 -14.56 -30.47 12.66
C SER A 133 -15.84 -29.81 13.13
N GLU A 134 -15.75 -29.05 14.23
CA GLU A 134 -16.82 -28.13 14.65
C GLU A 134 -16.91 -26.88 13.74
N LEU A 135 -15.87 -26.64 12.94
CA LEU A 135 -15.82 -25.61 11.92
C LEU A 135 -16.46 -26.08 10.61
N ALA A 136 -16.88 -25.13 9.77
CA ALA A 136 -17.22 -25.38 8.37
C ALA A 136 -15.94 -25.25 7.52
N ILE A 137 -15.39 -26.38 7.07
CA ILE A 137 -14.15 -26.43 6.30
C ILE A 137 -14.44 -26.88 4.87
N LEU A 138 -14.11 -26.04 3.89
CA LEU A 138 -14.01 -26.45 2.49
C LEU A 138 -12.58 -26.97 2.23
N MET A 139 -12.48 -28.26 1.87
CA MET A 139 -11.22 -28.96 1.64
C MET A 139 -11.09 -29.34 0.14
N PRO A 140 -10.47 -28.48 -0.69
CA PRO A 140 -10.25 -28.80 -2.09
C PRO A 140 -9.11 -29.82 -2.27
N THR A 141 -9.30 -30.75 -3.19
CA THR A 141 -8.37 -31.86 -3.51
C THR A 141 -8.09 -31.96 -5.02
N HIS A 142 -8.00 -30.81 -5.68
CA HIS A 142 -7.83 -30.67 -7.13
C HIS A 142 -6.78 -29.61 -7.48
N ALA A 143 -6.22 -29.65 -8.69
CA ALA A 143 -5.09 -28.80 -9.11
C ALA A 143 -5.49 -27.59 -9.97
N ALA A 144 -6.71 -27.09 -9.79
CA ALA A 144 -7.20 -25.97 -10.61
C ALA A 144 -6.65 -24.62 -10.14
N ARG A 145 -6.95 -23.55 -10.88
CA ARG A 145 -6.51 -22.19 -10.54
C ARG A 145 -7.03 -21.69 -9.20
N GLY A 146 -8.28 -21.97 -8.86
CA GLY A 146 -8.92 -21.55 -7.62
C GLY A 146 -9.74 -22.67 -7.01
N ALA A 147 -9.78 -22.77 -5.68
CA ALA A 147 -10.76 -23.61 -4.98
C ALA A 147 -12.17 -23.04 -5.22
N VAL A 148 -12.29 -21.71 -5.10
CA VAL A 148 -13.48 -20.95 -5.46
C VAL A 148 -13.12 -19.99 -6.58
N ARG A 149 -13.85 -20.07 -7.70
CA ARG A 149 -13.69 -19.20 -8.86
C ARG A 149 -14.90 -18.28 -8.98
N PHE A 150 -14.66 -16.99 -9.11
CA PHE A 150 -15.71 -16.02 -9.33
C PHE A 150 -15.88 -15.72 -10.82
N VAL A 151 -17.12 -15.77 -11.28
CA VAL A 151 -17.51 -15.41 -12.64
C VAL A 151 -18.69 -14.45 -12.61
N GLY A 152 -18.93 -13.75 -13.71
CA GLY A 152 -20.09 -12.87 -13.87
C GLY A 152 -20.53 -12.80 -15.32
N SER A 153 -21.68 -12.20 -15.56
CA SER A 153 -22.31 -12.05 -16.87
C SER A 153 -22.10 -10.67 -17.49
N ARG A 154 -21.80 -9.65 -16.68
CA ARG A 154 -21.60 -8.26 -17.13
C ARG A 154 -20.60 -7.51 -16.25
N THR A 155 -20.11 -6.39 -16.76
CA THR A 155 -19.33 -5.42 -15.98
C THR A 155 -20.13 -4.93 -14.78
N GLY A 156 -19.50 -4.93 -13.60
CA GLY A 156 -20.11 -4.54 -12.34
C GLY A 156 -20.77 -5.69 -11.56
N ASP A 157 -20.84 -6.91 -12.13
CA ASP A 157 -21.26 -8.10 -11.39
C ASP A 157 -20.30 -8.40 -10.22
N GLY A 158 -20.77 -9.14 -9.22
CA GLY A 158 -20.07 -9.34 -7.95
C GLY A 158 -21.03 -9.31 -6.76
N SER A 159 -20.68 -8.61 -5.68
CA SER A 159 -21.46 -8.57 -4.43
C SER A 159 -21.59 -9.94 -3.76
N VAL A 160 -20.46 -10.60 -3.57
CA VAL A 160 -20.38 -11.85 -2.81
C VAL A 160 -19.73 -11.59 -1.45
N GLU A 161 -20.39 -12.04 -0.40
CA GLU A 161 -19.91 -11.99 0.97
C GLU A 161 -19.70 -13.39 1.51
N LEU A 162 -18.52 -13.67 2.06
CA LEU A 162 -18.20 -14.91 2.74
C LEU A 162 -17.88 -14.60 4.21
N HIS A 163 -18.58 -15.27 5.11
CA HIS A 163 -18.46 -15.08 6.54
C HIS A 163 -18.11 -16.40 7.21
N ASP A 164 -17.11 -16.40 8.08
CA ASP A 164 -16.83 -17.51 9.00
C ASP A 164 -16.62 -18.87 8.31
N LEU A 165 -16.06 -18.88 7.10
CA LEU A 165 -15.74 -20.09 6.34
C LEU A 165 -14.24 -20.37 6.38
N ALA A 166 -13.87 -21.64 6.63
CA ALA A 166 -12.49 -22.09 6.57
C ALA A 166 -12.20 -22.79 5.25
N LEU A 167 -11.10 -22.43 4.60
CA LEU A 167 -10.52 -23.12 3.46
C LEU A 167 -9.17 -23.68 3.90
N ALA A 168 -8.98 -24.99 3.79
CA ALA A 168 -7.73 -25.64 4.17
C ALA A 168 -7.39 -26.76 3.20
N THR A 169 -6.16 -26.76 2.71
CA THR A 169 -5.64 -27.83 1.84
C THR A 169 -4.93 -28.88 2.68
N LEU A 170 -4.66 -30.04 2.06
CA LEU A 170 -3.80 -31.05 2.68
C LEU A 170 -2.31 -30.68 2.62
N GLU A 171 -1.93 -29.59 1.94
CA GLU A 171 -0.54 -29.19 1.64
C GLU A 171 0.29 -30.26 0.89
N THR A 172 -0.35 -31.33 0.41
CA THR A 172 0.24 -32.39 -0.40
C THR A 172 -0.75 -32.86 -1.44
N GLY A 173 -0.24 -33.45 -2.53
CA GLY A 173 -1.06 -33.92 -3.63
C GLY A 173 -1.62 -32.76 -4.44
N SER A 174 -2.81 -32.95 -5.01
CA SER A 174 -3.48 -31.94 -5.83
C SER A 174 -4.05 -30.82 -4.95
N VAL A 175 -3.45 -29.64 -5.05
CA VAL A 175 -3.84 -28.44 -4.31
C VAL A 175 -4.12 -27.32 -5.32
N PRO A 176 -5.22 -26.54 -5.17
CA PRO A 176 -5.46 -25.41 -6.05
C PRO A 176 -4.38 -24.35 -5.87
N ILE A 177 -4.13 -23.56 -6.93
CA ILE A 177 -3.17 -22.46 -6.83
C ILE A 177 -3.66 -21.45 -5.79
N ALA A 178 -4.88 -20.94 -5.96
CA ALA A 178 -5.47 -19.98 -5.03
C ALA A 178 -6.66 -20.56 -4.26
N ALA A 179 -6.93 -20.02 -3.08
CA ALA A 179 -8.20 -20.28 -2.41
C ALA A 179 -9.34 -19.57 -3.15
N PHE A 180 -9.15 -18.28 -3.44
CA PHE A 180 -10.09 -17.43 -4.17
C PHE A 180 -9.42 -16.83 -5.40
N ALA A 181 -10.03 -17.05 -6.56
CA ALA A 181 -9.45 -16.67 -7.84
C ALA A 181 -10.44 -15.87 -8.72
N TRP A 182 -9.99 -14.72 -9.21
CA TRP A 182 -10.73 -13.87 -10.15
C TRP A 182 -9.99 -13.78 -11.49
N ASP A 183 -10.70 -14.10 -12.56
CA ASP A 183 -10.23 -13.86 -13.92
C ASP A 183 -10.80 -12.53 -14.42
N ALA A 184 -9.95 -11.52 -14.54
CA ALA A 184 -10.33 -10.17 -14.95
C ALA A 184 -10.57 -10.03 -16.46
N SER A 185 -10.23 -11.06 -17.27
CA SER A 185 -10.13 -10.96 -18.74
C SER A 185 -11.33 -10.31 -19.41
N ASP A 186 -12.52 -10.72 -19.00
CA ASP A 186 -13.73 -10.39 -19.74
C ASP A 186 -14.40 -9.11 -19.24
N ARG A 187 -14.31 -8.83 -17.93
CA ARG A 187 -15.18 -7.86 -17.27
C ARG A 187 -14.66 -7.43 -15.91
N PHE A 188 -15.01 -6.20 -15.53
CA PHE A 188 -14.73 -5.66 -14.21
C PHE A 188 -15.72 -6.21 -13.19
N LEU A 189 -15.26 -7.11 -12.31
CA LEU A 189 -16.04 -7.62 -11.17
C LEU A 189 -15.80 -6.76 -9.93
N ARG A 190 -16.77 -6.66 -9.02
CA ARG A 190 -16.61 -5.81 -7.82
C ARG A 190 -17.36 -6.26 -6.58
N ASN A 191 -16.97 -5.71 -5.43
CA ASN A 191 -17.68 -5.83 -4.15
C ASN A 191 -17.62 -7.25 -3.59
N PHE A 192 -16.42 -7.66 -3.15
CA PHE A 192 -16.19 -8.96 -2.52
C PHE A 192 -15.77 -8.74 -1.07
N THR A 193 -16.46 -9.39 -0.14
CA THR A 193 -16.16 -9.27 1.30
C THR A 193 -15.90 -10.65 1.89
N PHE A 194 -14.77 -10.78 2.57
CA PHE A 194 -14.39 -11.94 3.37
C PHE A 194 -14.29 -11.47 4.81
N SER A 195 -15.12 -12.00 5.70
CA SER A 195 -15.15 -11.62 7.11
C SER A 195 -15.00 -12.86 7.97
N GLY A 196 -14.07 -12.85 8.93
CA GLY A 196 -13.91 -13.98 9.83
C GLY A 196 -13.54 -15.29 9.14
N CYS A 197 -13.03 -15.27 7.91
CA CYS A 197 -12.66 -16.48 7.16
C CYS A 197 -11.26 -16.97 7.57
N SER A 198 -10.94 -18.24 7.31
CA SER A 198 -9.55 -18.74 7.41
C SER A 198 -9.09 -19.40 6.12
N ILE A 199 -7.84 -19.18 5.72
CA ILE A 199 -7.29 -19.69 4.44
C ILE A 199 -5.89 -20.25 4.66
N HIS A 200 -5.73 -21.56 4.43
CA HIS A 200 -4.53 -22.30 4.79
C HIS A 200 -4.01 -23.24 3.69
N GLY A 201 -2.70 -23.17 3.44
CA GLY A 201 -1.97 -24.17 2.66
C GLY A 201 -2.10 -24.02 1.14
N PHE A 202 -2.38 -22.82 0.63
CA PHE A 202 -2.46 -22.55 -0.80
C PHE A 202 -1.17 -21.94 -1.35
N THR A 203 -1.03 -21.89 -2.68
CA THR A 203 -0.02 -20.99 -3.27
C THR A 203 -0.40 -19.54 -2.98
N SER A 204 -1.68 -19.18 -3.05
CA SER A 204 -2.14 -17.86 -2.60
C SER A 204 -3.52 -17.92 -1.97
N ALA A 205 -3.81 -17.01 -1.04
CA ALA A 205 -5.18 -16.88 -0.55
C ALA A 205 -6.07 -16.18 -1.59
N PHE A 206 -5.58 -15.08 -2.18
CA PHE A 206 -6.33 -14.27 -3.14
C PHE A 206 -5.51 -14.00 -4.41
N ASP A 207 -5.98 -14.48 -5.57
CA ASP A 207 -5.37 -14.20 -6.87
C ASP A 207 -6.31 -13.41 -7.78
N LEU A 208 -5.83 -12.27 -8.26
CA LEU A 208 -6.35 -11.61 -9.45
C LEU A 208 -5.41 -11.88 -10.62
N PHE A 209 -5.97 -12.34 -11.74
CA PHE A 209 -5.21 -12.65 -12.95
C PHE A 209 -6.05 -12.39 -14.20
N ARG A 210 -5.45 -12.46 -15.38
CA ARG A 210 -6.19 -12.53 -16.65
C ARG A 210 -5.66 -13.65 -17.51
N SER A 211 -6.56 -14.45 -18.06
CA SER A 211 -6.25 -15.47 -19.07
C SER A 211 -6.31 -14.94 -20.51
N GLY A 212 -6.85 -13.74 -20.72
CA GLY A 212 -6.99 -13.07 -22.02
C GLY A 212 -7.72 -11.73 -21.91
N GLY A 213 -8.34 -11.28 -23.00
CA GLY A 213 -9.24 -10.11 -23.00
C GLY A 213 -8.60 -8.74 -22.74
N GLY A 214 -9.45 -7.71 -22.70
CA GLY A 214 -9.02 -6.31 -22.62
C GLY A 214 -9.13 -5.68 -21.22
N ASN A 215 -9.86 -6.31 -20.30
CA ASN A 215 -9.99 -5.81 -18.93
C ASN A 215 -8.87 -6.39 -18.05
N SER A 216 -8.32 -5.56 -17.17
CA SER A 216 -7.25 -5.94 -16.24
C SER A 216 -7.61 -5.65 -14.77
N GLU A 217 -8.84 -5.22 -14.51
CA GLU A 217 -9.22 -4.65 -13.22
C GLU A 217 -10.37 -5.38 -12.54
N MET A 218 -10.36 -5.40 -11.20
CA MET A 218 -11.53 -5.67 -10.35
C MET A 218 -11.60 -4.64 -9.22
N GLY A 219 -12.73 -4.54 -8.50
CA GLY A 219 -12.87 -3.51 -7.47
C GLY A 219 -13.53 -3.90 -6.15
N LEU A 220 -13.34 -3.05 -5.15
CA LEU A 220 -13.98 -3.14 -3.84
C LEU A 220 -13.80 -4.50 -3.15
N PHE A 221 -12.56 -4.95 -3.01
CA PHE A 221 -12.18 -6.12 -2.23
C PHE A 221 -12.03 -5.78 -0.76
N LYS A 222 -12.51 -6.66 0.11
CA LYS A 222 -12.37 -6.54 1.57
C LYS A 222 -12.07 -7.90 2.17
N ALA A 223 -10.96 -8.01 2.89
CA ALA A 223 -10.68 -9.11 3.81
C ALA A 223 -10.55 -8.54 5.22
N GLN A 224 -11.44 -8.97 6.11
CA GLN A 224 -11.61 -8.40 7.43
C GLN A 224 -11.63 -9.49 8.50
N ASN A 225 -10.87 -9.32 9.58
CA ASN A 225 -10.86 -10.25 10.72
C ASN A 225 -10.58 -11.71 10.30
N CYS A 226 -9.90 -11.93 9.17
CA CYS A 226 -9.59 -13.24 8.64
C CYS A 226 -8.27 -13.77 9.22
N THR A 227 -8.06 -15.07 9.06
CA THR A 227 -6.80 -15.73 9.38
C THR A 227 -6.18 -16.29 8.09
N ILE A 228 -5.03 -15.77 7.68
CA ILE A 228 -4.38 -16.13 6.41
C ILE A 228 -3.02 -16.73 6.72
N ASN A 229 -2.87 -18.04 6.57
CA ASN A 229 -1.72 -18.70 7.17
C ASN A 229 -1.15 -19.83 6.30
N ARG A 230 0.17 -20.02 6.32
CA ARG A 230 0.85 -21.10 5.58
C ARG A 230 0.56 -21.10 4.08
N ASN A 231 0.25 -19.94 3.51
CA ASN A 231 0.16 -19.80 2.06
C ASN A 231 1.51 -19.37 1.51
N ARG A 232 1.81 -19.61 0.23
CA ARG A 232 3.00 -19.00 -0.37
C ARG A 232 2.82 -17.47 -0.55
N TRP A 233 1.57 -17.01 -0.66
CA TRP A 233 1.18 -15.61 -0.81
C TRP A 233 -0.14 -15.31 -0.07
N ILE A 234 -0.28 -14.11 0.49
CA ILE A 234 -1.58 -13.60 0.96
C ILE A 234 -2.42 -13.17 -0.24
N ALA A 235 -1.92 -12.22 -1.04
CA ALA A 235 -2.64 -11.71 -2.19
C ALA A 235 -1.69 -11.35 -3.33
N ARG A 236 -2.14 -11.60 -4.58
CA ARG A 236 -1.36 -11.28 -5.77
C ARG A 236 -2.19 -10.67 -6.88
N THR A 237 -1.54 -9.81 -7.65
CA THR A 237 -1.94 -9.48 -9.01
C THR A 237 -0.99 -10.12 -9.99
N LEU A 238 -1.54 -10.79 -10.99
CA LEU A 238 -0.79 -11.49 -12.03
C LEU A 238 -1.17 -10.94 -13.39
N ASP A 239 -0.33 -11.16 -14.39
CA ASP A 239 -0.64 -10.88 -15.79
C ASP A 239 -1.02 -9.41 -16.07
N GLN A 240 -0.39 -8.47 -15.36
CA GLN A 240 -0.66 -7.01 -15.38
C GLN A 240 -2.09 -6.64 -14.95
N THR A 241 -2.69 -7.42 -14.05
CA THR A 241 -3.95 -7.03 -13.42
C THR A 241 -3.77 -6.05 -12.27
N GLN A 242 -4.85 -5.41 -11.85
CA GLN A 242 -4.85 -4.48 -10.72
C GLN A 242 -6.18 -4.44 -9.95
N TRP A 243 -6.09 -4.14 -8.65
CA TRP A 243 -7.26 -3.92 -7.79
C TRP A 243 -7.64 -2.44 -7.74
N ASN A 244 -8.93 -2.12 -7.78
CA ASN A 244 -9.48 -0.79 -7.60
C ASN A 244 -10.37 -0.76 -6.35
N GLY A 245 -9.75 -0.51 -5.19
CA GLY A 245 -10.31 -0.70 -3.86
C GLY A 245 -9.86 -2.04 -3.26
N PHE A 246 -8.86 -1.98 -2.38
CA PHE A 246 -8.34 -3.14 -1.66
C PHE A 246 -8.26 -2.82 -0.16
N LEU A 247 -9.09 -3.49 0.64
CA LEU A 247 -9.10 -3.37 2.09
C LEU A 247 -8.63 -4.69 2.72
N PHE A 248 -7.57 -4.65 3.49
CA PHE A 248 -7.07 -5.77 4.29
C PHE A 248 -6.93 -5.29 5.74
N GLN A 249 -7.94 -5.59 6.57
CA GLN A 249 -8.09 -5.01 7.89
C GLN A 249 -8.33 -6.01 9.01
N GLY A 250 -7.65 -5.85 10.16
CA GLY A 250 -7.96 -6.67 11.34
C GLY A 250 -7.57 -8.14 11.19
N ASN A 251 -6.77 -8.49 10.18
CA ASN A 251 -6.44 -9.87 9.87
C ASN A 251 -5.23 -10.35 10.67
N GLU A 252 -5.20 -11.65 10.93
CA GLU A 252 -4.02 -12.31 11.45
C GLU A 252 -3.40 -13.14 10.33
N ALA A 253 -2.23 -12.74 9.86
CA ALA A 253 -1.53 -13.44 8.80
C ALA A 253 -0.13 -13.86 9.26
N GLY A 254 0.08 -15.18 9.31
CA GLY A 254 1.30 -15.80 9.81
C GLY A 254 1.88 -16.79 8.80
N GLN A 255 3.20 -17.01 8.87
CA GLN A 255 3.88 -18.10 8.16
C GLN A 255 3.60 -18.17 6.66
N ASN A 256 3.30 -17.03 6.01
CA ASN A 256 3.09 -17.01 4.58
C ASN A 256 4.43 -16.81 3.88
N GLY A 257 4.74 -17.59 2.85
CA GLY A 257 5.84 -17.32 1.92
C GLY A 257 7.16 -16.82 2.52
N TYR A 258 8.02 -17.71 3.02
CA TYR A 258 9.32 -17.34 3.61
C TYR A 258 10.49 -17.42 2.60
N ALA A 259 10.35 -18.25 1.55
CA ALA A 259 11.39 -18.49 0.57
C ALA A 259 11.53 -17.34 -0.44
N ALA A 260 12.65 -17.29 -1.16
CA ALA A 260 12.84 -16.31 -2.22
C ALA A 260 11.81 -16.53 -3.35
N GLY A 261 11.19 -15.45 -3.82
CA GLY A 261 10.10 -15.53 -4.80
C GLY A 261 8.72 -15.86 -4.19
N ASP A 262 8.59 -15.68 -2.88
CA ASP A 262 7.33 -15.75 -2.13
C ASP A 262 7.06 -14.41 -1.45
N GLY A 263 5.91 -14.25 -0.78
CA GLY A 263 5.71 -13.10 0.08
C GLY A 263 4.33 -12.97 0.72
N GLY A 264 4.05 -11.80 1.28
CA GLY A 264 2.74 -11.48 1.85
C GLY A 264 1.77 -10.99 0.78
N ILE A 265 1.46 -9.70 0.82
CA ILE A 265 0.61 -9.00 -0.15
C ILE A 265 1.52 -8.40 -1.22
N ALA A 266 1.37 -8.83 -2.48
CA ALA A 266 2.14 -8.31 -3.61
C ALA A 266 1.20 -7.94 -4.76
N ILE A 267 0.70 -6.69 -4.76
CA ILE A 267 -0.39 -6.27 -5.66
C ILE A 267 -0.11 -4.94 -6.35
N THR A 268 -0.57 -4.83 -7.60
CA THR A 268 -0.85 -3.54 -8.23
C THR A 268 -2.25 -3.11 -7.81
N ALA A 269 -2.40 -1.94 -7.19
CA ALA A 269 -3.69 -1.54 -6.66
C ALA A 269 -3.88 -0.03 -6.48
N HIS A 270 -5.13 0.41 -6.56
CA HIS A 270 -5.61 1.76 -6.29
C HIS A 270 -6.56 1.77 -5.09
N ASN A 271 -6.59 2.86 -4.32
CA ASN A 271 -7.45 2.99 -3.14
C ASN A 271 -7.23 1.83 -2.15
N VAL A 272 -6.01 1.76 -1.59
CA VAL A 272 -5.56 0.65 -0.75
C VAL A 272 -5.60 1.06 0.72
N SER A 273 -6.13 0.19 1.58
CA SER A 273 -6.02 0.30 3.03
C SER A 273 -5.61 -1.05 3.62
N ILE A 274 -4.44 -1.08 4.25
CA ILE A 274 -3.91 -2.24 4.97
C ILE A 274 -3.70 -1.81 6.41
N SER A 275 -4.59 -2.22 7.30
CA SER A 275 -4.54 -1.73 8.69
C SER A 275 -4.96 -2.70 9.78
N ASN A 276 -4.46 -2.49 11.00
CA ASN A 276 -4.82 -3.29 12.17
C ASN A 276 -4.55 -4.80 11.98
N ASN A 277 -3.53 -5.17 11.19
CA ASN A 277 -3.19 -6.57 10.95
C ASN A 277 -2.02 -7.02 11.81
N CYS A 278 -2.00 -8.32 12.14
CA CYS A 278 -0.77 -9.03 12.52
C CYS A 278 -0.16 -9.67 11.26
N LEU A 279 1.09 -9.37 10.95
CA LEU A 279 1.83 -9.80 9.77
C LEU A 279 3.15 -10.42 10.22
N GLU A 280 3.15 -11.73 10.47
CA GLU A 280 4.24 -12.45 11.14
C GLU A 280 4.87 -13.55 10.26
N GLY A 281 6.19 -13.67 10.29
CA GLY A 281 6.89 -14.82 9.73
C GLY A 281 6.73 -14.95 8.22
N GLN A 282 6.84 -13.85 7.48
CA GLN A 282 6.63 -13.83 6.03
C GLN A 282 7.61 -12.92 5.29
N ARG A 283 7.83 -13.21 4.00
CA ARG A 283 8.67 -12.38 3.12
C ARG A 283 7.90 -11.18 2.61
N ASP A 284 8.55 -10.02 2.52
CA ASP A 284 8.01 -8.80 1.91
C ASP A 284 6.49 -8.62 2.19
N PRO A 285 6.09 -8.50 3.48
CA PRO A 285 4.71 -8.62 3.93
C PRO A 285 3.72 -7.73 3.17
N VAL A 286 4.14 -6.51 2.82
CA VAL A 286 3.35 -5.57 2.02
C VAL A 286 4.22 -5.00 0.90
N LYS A 287 3.90 -5.36 -0.34
CA LYS A 287 4.43 -4.76 -1.56
C LYS A 287 3.28 -4.24 -2.42
N LEU A 288 3.23 -2.93 -2.63
CA LEU A 288 2.22 -2.24 -3.43
C LEU A 288 2.88 -1.56 -4.63
N MET A 289 2.28 -1.73 -5.80
CA MET A 289 2.84 -1.26 -7.07
C MET A 289 1.87 -0.38 -7.84
N GLY A 290 2.41 0.60 -8.58
CA GLY A 290 1.72 1.27 -9.69
C GLY A 290 0.52 2.15 -9.32
N SER A 291 0.33 2.50 -8.04
CA SER A 291 -0.88 3.19 -7.63
C SER A 291 -0.90 4.66 -8.02
N MET A 292 -1.99 5.10 -8.65
CA MET A 292 -2.26 6.50 -8.95
C MET A 292 -3.21 7.16 -7.93
N ARG A 293 -3.63 6.43 -6.90
CA ARG A 293 -4.63 6.89 -5.91
C ARG A 293 -4.20 6.54 -4.49
N GLY A 294 -4.99 6.96 -3.50
CA GLY A 294 -4.65 6.86 -2.09
C GLY A 294 -4.21 5.46 -1.64
N ILE A 295 -3.10 5.41 -0.89
CA ILE A 295 -2.62 4.24 -0.15
C ILE A 295 -2.55 4.58 1.34
N SER A 296 -2.99 3.67 2.20
CA SER A 296 -2.73 3.71 3.63
C SER A 296 -2.23 2.35 4.13
N VAL A 297 -1.10 2.36 4.84
CA VAL A 297 -0.54 1.19 5.53
C VAL A 297 -0.23 1.59 6.97
N ALA A 298 -1.17 1.35 7.87
CA ALA A 298 -1.14 1.91 9.23
C ALA A 298 -1.66 0.91 10.28
N ASP A 299 -1.21 1.06 11.52
CA ASP A 299 -1.63 0.28 12.69
C ASP A 299 -1.40 -1.23 12.55
N ASN A 300 -0.41 -1.66 11.77
CA ASN A 300 -0.05 -3.07 11.64
C ASN A 300 1.06 -3.47 12.61
N TYR A 301 1.06 -4.74 13.00
CA TYR A 301 2.12 -5.39 13.76
C TYR A 301 2.90 -6.33 12.85
N PHE A 302 4.20 -6.05 12.66
CA PHE A 302 5.12 -6.83 11.85
C PHE A 302 6.12 -7.58 12.75
N GLU A 303 6.25 -8.90 12.62
CA GLU A 303 7.19 -9.70 13.43
C GLU A 303 7.87 -10.81 12.61
N ASP A 304 9.15 -11.06 12.86
CA ASP A 304 9.97 -12.13 12.25
C ASP A 304 9.87 -12.22 10.70
N ASN A 305 9.70 -11.06 10.06
CA ASN A 305 9.60 -10.96 8.62
C ASN A 305 10.97 -10.99 7.96
N VAL A 306 11.02 -11.46 6.70
CA VAL A 306 12.24 -11.54 5.90
C VAL A 306 12.10 -10.79 4.58
N GLY A 307 13.22 -10.59 3.88
CA GLY A 307 13.24 -10.05 2.52
C GLY A 307 13.70 -8.62 2.44
N ASN A 308 13.15 -7.89 1.48
CA ASN A 308 13.60 -6.56 1.13
C ASN A 308 12.98 -5.49 2.03
N ALA A 309 11.66 -5.52 2.26
CA ALA A 309 11.04 -4.54 3.16
C ALA A 309 9.76 -5.05 3.84
N ALA A 310 9.48 -4.57 5.05
CA ALA A 310 8.18 -4.83 5.68
C ALA A 310 7.04 -4.15 4.91
N VAL A 311 7.27 -2.91 4.46
CA VAL A 311 6.41 -2.17 3.53
C VAL A 311 7.23 -1.67 2.35
N HIS A 312 6.89 -2.08 1.13
CA HIS A 312 7.48 -1.61 -0.11
C HIS A 312 6.40 -0.93 -0.97
N LEU A 313 6.56 0.37 -1.21
CA LEU A 313 5.82 1.10 -2.23
C LEU A 313 6.70 1.26 -3.47
N GLU A 314 6.20 0.88 -4.64
CA GLU A 314 6.94 0.94 -5.90
C GLU A 314 6.10 1.60 -7.00
N ASN A 315 6.64 2.62 -7.67
CA ASN A 315 5.97 3.34 -8.76
C ASN A 315 4.60 3.90 -8.34
N ILE A 316 4.52 4.47 -7.14
CA ILE A 316 3.29 5.07 -6.60
C ILE A 316 3.23 6.53 -6.99
N ARG A 317 2.21 6.96 -7.73
CA ARG A 317 1.97 8.36 -8.07
C ARG A 317 0.92 9.05 -7.19
N GLY A 318 0.01 8.25 -6.62
CA GLY A 318 -1.03 8.75 -5.72
C GLY A 318 -0.50 9.10 -4.32
N PRO A 319 -1.30 9.82 -3.51
CA PRO A 319 -0.97 10.05 -2.11
C PRO A 319 -0.78 8.73 -1.36
N PHE A 320 0.18 8.69 -0.45
CA PHE A 320 0.31 7.60 0.51
C PHE A 320 0.53 8.07 1.95
N ASP A 321 0.08 7.26 2.89
CA ASP A 321 0.31 7.45 4.32
C ASP A 321 0.72 6.13 4.97
N ILE A 322 1.91 6.11 5.60
CA ILE A 322 2.48 4.93 6.24
C ILE A 322 2.73 5.21 7.72
N GLY A 323 2.12 4.40 8.55
CA GLY A 323 2.27 4.42 10.00
C GLY A 323 1.08 5.04 10.75
N ALA A 324 1.04 4.92 12.07
CA ALA A 324 2.06 4.26 12.89
C ALA A 324 1.98 2.73 12.73
N ASN A 325 3.10 2.05 12.50
CA ASN A 325 3.16 0.59 12.49
C ASN A 325 4.12 0.13 13.59
N SER A 326 3.85 -1.03 14.18
CA SER A 326 4.74 -1.68 15.14
C SER A 326 5.56 -2.73 14.42
N PHE A 327 6.87 -2.73 14.68
CA PHE A 327 7.80 -3.68 14.10
C PHE A 327 8.56 -4.35 15.25
N GLN A 328 8.25 -5.61 15.53
CA GLN A 328 8.89 -6.41 16.56
C GLN A 328 10.02 -7.24 15.92
N THR A 329 11.16 -7.32 16.59
CA THR A 329 12.30 -8.18 16.17
C THR A 329 12.79 -7.85 14.75
N PHE A 330 13.30 -6.62 14.57
CA PHE A 330 14.00 -6.27 13.32
C PHE A 330 15.43 -6.81 13.33
N ASP A 331 15.64 -7.89 12.60
CA ASP A 331 16.96 -8.46 12.32
C ASP A 331 17.36 -8.09 10.88
N GLN A 332 18.43 -7.29 10.74
CA GLN A 332 18.94 -6.86 9.44
C GLN A 332 19.53 -8.00 8.61
N ALA A 333 19.88 -9.13 9.24
CA ALA A 333 20.26 -10.33 8.50
C ALA A 333 19.05 -10.97 7.78
N LYS A 334 17.83 -10.63 8.20
CA LYS A 334 16.56 -11.17 7.69
C LYS A 334 15.80 -10.19 6.81
N LEU A 335 15.72 -8.92 7.20
CA LEU A 335 14.93 -7.89 6.54
C LEU A 335 15.75 -6.62 6.29
N ASN A 336 15.85 -6.17 5.04
CA ASN A 336 16.72 -5.05 4.70
C ASN A 336 16.15 -3.69 5.14
N HIS A 337 14.84 -3.50 5.05
CA HIS A 337 14.17 -2.22 5.30
C HIS A 337 12.86 -2.37 6.08
N LEU A 338 12.54 -1.41 6.95
CA LEU A 338 11.20 -1.32 7.53
C LEU A 338 10.20 -0.82 6.49
N VAL A 339 10.54 0.31 5.86
CA VAL A 339 9.77 0.90 4.77
C VAL A 339 10.74 1.22 3.63
N LEU A 340 10.40 0.80 2.42
CA LEU A 340 11.11 1.15 1.19
C LEU A 340 10.12 1.86 0.25
N LEU A 341 10.52 3.02 -0.25
CA LEU A 341 9.79 3.79 -1.25
C LEU A 341 10.65 3.86 -2.51
N SER A 342 10.17 3.30 -3.62
CA SER A 342 10.86 3.28 -4.91
C SER A 342 10.02 4.02 -5.94
N ASN A 343 10.54 5.12 -6.50
CA ASN A 343 9.83 5.96 -7.48
C ASN A 343 8.42 6.33 -7.01
N CYS A 344 8.34 7.06 -5.89
CA CYS A 344 7.08 7.39 -5.24
C CYS A 344 6.81 8.90 -5.25
N GLY A 345 5.56 9.28 -5.47
CA GLY A 345 5.04 10.63 -5.44
C GLY A 345 4.90 11.18 -4.02
N HIS A 346 3.95 12.11 -3.85
CA HIS A 346 3.72 12.76 -2.56
C HIS A 346 3.17 11.81 -1.50
N GLY A 347 3.66 11.93 -0.27
CA GLY A 347 3.16 11.11 0.83
C GLY A 347 3.78 11.42 2.19
N ARG A 348 3.38 10.61 3.18
CA ARG A 348 3.83 10.71 4.57
C ARG A 348 4.26 9.35 5.09
N VAL A 349 5.35 9.33 5.84
CA VAL A 349 5.80 8.17 6.62
C VAL A 349 6.14 8.62 8.04
N LEU A 350 5.54 8.00 9.06
CA LEU A 350 5.78 8.36 10.46
C LEU A 350 7.06 7.73 11.05
N GLY A 351 7.48 6.57 10.53
CA GLY A 351 8.66 5.84 10.97
C GLY A 351 9.88 5.99 10.04
N PRO A 352 11.00 5.32 10.37
CA PRO A 352 12.16 5.26 9.49
C PRO A 352 11.81 4.62 8.14
N TYR A 353 12.34 5.17 7.06
CA TYR A 353 12.15 4.65 5.71
C TYR A 353 13.36 4.90 4.82
N ARG A 354 13.52 4.03 3.82
CA ARG A 354 14.45 4.22 2.72
C ARG A 354 13.72 4.87 1.55
N ALA A 355 14.24 6.01 1.10
CA ALA A 355 13.82 6.69 -0.13
C ALA A 355 14.75 6.33 -1.29
N ASP A 356 14.17 5.81 -2.37
CA ASP A 356 14.81 5.60 -3.66
C ASP A 356 13.97 6.28 -4.75
N GLY A 357 14.19 7.59 -4.93
CA GLY A 357 13.42 8.42 -5.86
C GLY A 357 12.03 8.75 -5.31
N VAL A 358 11.97 9.65 -4.32
CA VAL A 358 10.70 10.05 -3.69
C VAL A 358 10.48 11.56 -3.82
N HIS A 359 9.23 11.95 -4.07
CA HIS A 359 8.83 13.33 -4.37
C HIS A 359 7.90 13.91 -3.31
N LYS A 360 8.09 15.18 -2.95
CA LYS A 360 7.21 15.95 -2.05
C LYS A 360 6.86 15.21 -0.75
N MET A 361 7.88 14.80 -0.01
CA MET A 361 7.70 14.18 1.29
C MET A 361 7.52 15.21 2.40
N ALA A 362 6.68 14.86 3.38
CA ALA A 362 6.69 15.53 4.67
C ALA A 362 7.97 15.15 5.45
N LEU A 363 8.50 16.08 6.24
CA LEU A 363 9.54 15.74 7.22
C LEU A 363 9.05 14.60 8.13
N PRO A 364 9.91 13.63 8.46
CA PRO A 364 9.54 12.58 9.42
C PRO A 364 9.27 13.25 10.77
N VAL A 365 8.02 13.25 11.22
CA VAL A 365 7.59 14.00 12.41
C VAL A 365 8.14 13.38 13.72
N THR A 366 8.63 12.14 13.70
CA THR A 366 8.80 11.33 14.92
C THR A 366 10.15 10.60 15.12
N ALA A 367 11.06 10.59 14.15
CA ALA A 367 12.24 9.71 14.24
C ALA A 367 13.43 10.25 15.06
N ILE A 368 13.46 11.51 15.51
CA ILE A 368 14.67 12.07 16.15
C ILE A 368 14.57 12.19 17.69
N ARG A 369 13.44 11.82 18.34
CA ARG A 369 13.27 12.05 19.80
C ARG A 369 13.30 10.82 20.70
N ASN A 370 13.02 9.60 20.21
CA ASN A 370 12.77 8.45 21.09
C ASN A 370 13.65 7.20 20.84
N ALA A 371 14.82 7.33 20.20
CA ALA A 371 15.78 6.22 20.08
C ALA A 371 16.39 5.75 21.43
N GLY A 372 16.02 6.40 22.54
CA GLY A 372 16.33 5.93 23.89
C GLY A 372 15.14 5.19 24.50
N ARG A 373 15.24 3.86 24.60
CA ARG A 373 14.37 2.87 25.29
C ARG A 373 13.41 2.13 24.35
N ASN A 374 13.92 1.03 23.81
CA ASN A 374 13.20 -0.10 23.20
C ASN A 374 12.52 0.17 21.85
N GLY A 375 13.29 0.20 20.77
CA GLY A 375 12.73 0.06 19.42
C GLY A 375 13.55 0.72 18.32
N GLN A 376 14.37 -0.10 17.66
CA GLN A 376 14.66 0.00 16.22
C GLN A 376 15.62 1.09 15.72
N SER A 377 16.90 0.73 15.72
CA SER A 377 17.87 1.26 14.76
C SER A 377 17.63 0.62 13.39
N ALA A 378 17.03 1.35 12.46
CA ALA A 378 17.03 0.98 11.05
C ALA A 378 18.42 1.31 10.45
N ASN A 379 19.44 0.47 10.69
CA ASN A 379 20.71 0.62 9.96
C ASN A 379 20.46 0.26 8.48
N VAL A 380 20.34 1.28 7.65
CA VAL A 380 20.24 1.17 6.20
C VAL A 380 21.66 0.95 5.65
N ASN A 381 22.02 -0.31 5.38
CA ASN A 381 23.42 -0.70 5.14
C ASN A 381 23.74 -1.13 3.69
N SER A 382 22.97 -0.72 2.68
CA SER A 382 23.28 -1.09 1.28
C SER A 382 24.16 -0.05 0.58
N ASP A 383 25.35 -0.47 0.20
CA ASP A 383 26.35 0.25 -0.61
C ASP A 383 26.04 0.22 -2.13
N THR A 384 25.04 -0.57 -2.51
CA THR A 384 24.49 -0.67 -3.87
C THR A 384 23.56 0.47 -4.22
N ASN A 385 22.76 0.95 -3.27
CA ASN A 385 21.72 1.95 -3.55
C ASN A 385 22.11 3.29 -2.93
N GLY A 386 22.00 4.36 -3.70
CA GLY A 386 22.04 5.72 -3.19
C GLY A 386 20.68 6.13 -2.61
N LEU A 387 20.63 7.25 -1.89
CA LEU A 387 19.39 7.86 -1.41
C LEU A 387 19.06 9.05 -2.30
N LEU A 388 17.80 9.19 -2.70
CA LEU A 388 17.27 10.40 -3.32
C LEU A 388 15.90 10.71 -2.73
N ARG A 389 15.76 11.92 -2.21
CA ARG A 389 14.54 12.44 -1.61
C ARG A 389 14.35 13.89 -2.04
N MET A 390 13.12 14.27 -2.33
CA MET A 390 12.73 15.64 -2.60
C MET A 390 11.62 16.07 -1.65
N ASP A 391 11.83 17.20 -1.01
CA ASP A 391 11.01 17.70 0.09
C ASP A 391 10.39 19.05 -0.26
N GLY A 392 9.08 19.14 -0.02
CA GLY A 392 8.32 20.39 -0.05
C GLY A 392 8.30 21.06 1.32
N PHE A 393 7.83 22.32 1.35
CA PHE A 393 7.82 23.14 2.57
C PHE A 393 6.46 23.25 3.23
N ASP A 394 5.51 22.43 2.80
CA ASP A 394 4.11 22.45 3.23
C ASP A 394 3.94 22.22 4.75
N ASN A 395 4.97 21.72 5.45
CA ASN A 395 4.92 21.34 6.88
C ASN A 395 5.88 22.14 7.79
N GLY A 396 6.43 23.28 7.34
CA GLY A 396 7.15 24.24 8.20
C GLY A 396 8.68 24.04 8.36
N ASN A 397 9.24 24.59 9.44
CA ASN A 397 10.69 24.88 9.65
C ASN A 397 11.63 23.69 9.97
N GLY A 398 11.20 22.44 9.81
CA GLY A 398 11.99 21.31 10.33
C GLY A 398 13.31 21.03 9.58
N TYR A 399 13.58 21.73 8.48
CA TYR A 399 14.79 21.59 7.65
C TYR A 399 16.00 22.39 8.15
N LEU A 400 15.84 23.18 9.22
CA LEU A 400 16.90 24.06 9.74
C LEU A 400 17.78 23.43 10.81
N ARG A 401 17.48 22.18 11.20
CA ARG A 401 18.25 21.48 12.22
C ARG A 401 19.55 20.95 11.63
N GLU A 402 20.67 21.42 12.15
CA GLU A 402 21.99 20.96 11.75
C GLU A 402 22.13 19.43 11.96
N PRO A 403 22.60 18.67 10.95
CA PRO A 403 22.70 17.22 11.03
C PRO A 403 23.82 16.79 11.97
N GLN A 404 23.68 15.61 12.56
CA GLN A 404 24.79 14.95 13.26
C GLN A 404 25.76 14.39 12.23
N CYS A 405 26.94 15.00 12.14
CA CYS A 405 27.90 14.73 11.09
C CYS A 405 29.34 14.80 11.61
N SER A 406 30.25 14.07 10.97
CA SER A 406 31.69 14.11 11.22
C SER A 406 32.38 15.23 10.45
N ALA A 407 31.79 15.66 9.34
CA ALA A 407 32.23 16.81 8.56
C ALA A 407 31.02 17.52 7.93
N LEU A 408 31.10 18.85 7.82
CA LEU A 408 30.09 19.71 7.21
C LEU A 408 30.78 20.77 6.36
N ALA A 409 30.38 20.88 5.10
CA ALA A 409 30.82 21.89 4.16
C ALA A 409 29.61 22.64 3.62
N ARG A 410 29.76 23.96 3.55
CA ARG A 410 28.73 24.90 3.15
C ARG A 410 29.39 26.12 2.57
N GLU A 411 28.75 26.70 1.56
CA GLU A 411 29.19 27.92 0.92
C GLU A 411 27.99 28.83 0.75
N ARG A 412 28.15 30.12 1.03
CA ARG A 412 27.07 31.07 0.81
C ARG A 412 27.01 31.48 -0.65
N VAL A 413 25.80 31.64 -1.16
CA VAL A 413 25.60 32.32 -2.44
C VAL A 413 26.09 33.77 -2.34
N VAL A 414 27.08 34.12 -3.16
CA VAL A 414 27.52 35.51 -3.39
C VAL A 414 26.66 36.05 -4.55
N ALA A 415 25.56 36.71 -4.19
CA ALA A 415 24.31 36.90 -4.93
C ALA A 415 24.32 37.25 -6.44
N ALA A 416 23.24 36.78 -7.11
CA ALA A 416 22.63 37.41 -8.31
C ALA A 416 21.22 37.99 -8.05
N GLY A 417 20.56 37.66 -6.92
CA GLY A 417 19.23 38.16 -6.53
C GLY A 417 18.76 37.74 -5.11
N ARG A 418 17.53 38.09 -4.73
CA ARG A 418 16.84 37.60 -3.51
C ARG A 418 15.51 36.93 -3.89
N ALA A 419 15.16 35.87 -3.17
CA ALA A 419 13.84 35.22 -3.24
C ALA A 419 13.22 35.12 -1.84
N ILE A 420 11.95 34.75 -1.76
CA ILE A 420 11.28 34.47 -0.49
C ILE A 420 11.55 33.02 -0.09
N ALA A 421 12.10 32.83 1.10
CA ALA A 421 12.33 31.51 1.66
C ALA A 421 11.01 30.81 1.96
N PRO A 422 10.79 29.58 1.44
CA PRO A 422 9.51 28.89 1.57
C PRO A 422 9.20 28.39 2.99
N TRP A 423 10.18 28.31 3.89
CA TRP A 423 9.98 27.84 5.27
C TRP A 423 9.55 28.94 6.25
N ASN A 424 10.08 30.17 6.11
CA ASN A 424 9.86 31.26 7.07
C ASN A 424 9.33 32.57 6.43
N GLY A 425 9.19 32.62 5.11
CA GLY A 425 8.73 33.81 4.39
C GLY A 425 9.72 34.98 4.35
N GLN A 426 10.95 34.80 4.83
CA GLN A 426 11.96 35.86 4.86
C GLN A 426 12.74 35.94 3.54
N PRO A 427 13.29 37.11 3.16
CA PRO A 427 14.14 37.21 1.99
C PRO A 427 15.46 36.42 2.15
N MET A 428 15.71 35.45 1.27
CA MET A 428 16.96 34.70 1.19
C MET A 428 17.78 35.07 -0.06
N PRO A 429 19.12 35.10 0.01
CA PRO A 429 19.96 35.27 -1.18
C PRO A 429 19.84 34.04 -2.08
N VAL A 430 19.78 34.24 -3.40
CA VAL A 430 19.73 33.13 -4.37
C VAL A 430 20.69 33.35 -5.52
N ALA A 431 21.16 32.23 -6.08
CA ALA A 431 21.94 32.20 -7.30
C ALA A 431 21.02 31.89 -8.47
N HIS A 432 21.40 32.37 -9.65
CA HIS A 432 20.66 32.18 -10.89
C HIS A 432 21.47 31.26 -11.80
N HIS A 433 20.80 30.30 -12.41
CA HIS A 433 21.39 29.40 -13.40
C HIS A 433 20.55 29.43 -14.67
N ASP A 434 21.22 29.59 -15.81
CA ASP A 434 20.62 29.56 -17.14
C ASP A 434 21.24 28.41 -17.94
N THR A 435 20.39 27.49 -18.40
CA THR A 435 20.76 26.35 -19.24
C THR A 435 21.42 26.74 -20.58
N LYS A 436 21.32 28.01 -21.00
CA LYS A 436 22.08 28.56 -22.14
C LYS A 436 23.59 28.57 -21.89
N ASN A 437 24.00 28.75 -20.63
CA ASN A 437 25.40 28.92 -20.26
C ASN A 437 26.05 27.58 -19.92
N ASP A 438 25.35 26.74 -19.17
CA ASP A 438 25.76 25.38 -18.80
C ASP A 438 24.50 24.56 -18.54
N ALA A 439 24.49 23.26 -18.84
CA ALA A 439 23.36 22.38 -18.52
C ALA A 439 23.28 22.02 -17.03
N ALA A 440 24.38 22.20 -16.29
CA ALA A 440 24.47 21.85 -14.87
C ALA A 440 24.88 23.03 -13.98
N ILE A 441 24.41 22.97 -12.74
CA ILE A 441 24.95 23.69 -11.60
C ILE A 441 26.00 22.77 -10.96
N ALA A 442 27.28 23.13 -11.09
CA ALA A 442 28.40 22.32 -10.62
C ALA A 442 29.04 22.89 -9.35
N PHE A 443 29.33 22.02 -8.39
CA PHE A 443 30.03 22.34 -7.15
C PHE A 443 31.17 21.35 -6.91
N ASP A 444 32.27 21.86 -6.38
CA ASP A 444 33.42 21.04 -6.05
C ASP A 444 33.90 21.34 -4.63
N VAL A 445 33.69 20.37 -3.75
CA VAL A 445 33.76 20.57 -2.30
C VAL A 445 34.89 19.73 -1.72
N ALA A 446 35.82 20.39 -1.03
CA ALA A 446 36.86 19.71 -0.25
C ALA A 446 36.29 19.28 1.10
N ILE A 447 35.94 17.99 1.23
CA ILE A 447 35.38 17.39 2.44
C ILE A 447 35.85 15.94 2.56
N ARG A 448 36.11 15.49 3.80
CA ARG A 448 36.66 14.16 4.07
C ARG A 448 35.61 13.20 4.63
N GLY A 449 35.66 11.95 4.19
CA GLY A 449 34.86 10.84 4.73
C GLY A 449 35.59 9.51 4.58
N GLY A 450 35.41 8.60 5.54
CA GLY A 450 35.98 7.27 5.51
C GLY A 450 35.18 6.30 4.63
N ALA A 451 35.79 5.18 4.25
CA ALA A 451 35.04 4.08 3.67
C ALA A 451 34.03 3.54 4.70
N GLY A 452 32.77 3.36 4.28
CA GLY A 452 31.65 2.99 5.14
C GLY A 452 30.72 4.16 5.47
N ASP A 453 31.24 5.40 5.50
CA ASP A 453 30.49 6.63 5.77
C ASP A 453 29.53 6.96 4.61
N TRP A 454 28.62 7.89 4.87
CA TRP A 454 27.69 8.48 3.92
C TRP A 454 28.10 9.91 3.60
N ALA A 455 28.30 10.21 2.32
CA ALA A 455 28.33 11.58 1.83
C ALA A 455 26.91 12.00 1.45
N VAL A 456 26.43 13.08 2.07
CA VAL A 456 25.08 13.61 1.90
C VAL A 456 25.16 14.99 1.30
N VAL A 457 24.25 15.29 0.37
CA VAL A 457 24.11 16.59 -0.26
C VAL A 457 22.66 17.02 -0.24
N SER A 458 22.40 18.23 0.23
CA SER A 458 21.09 18.87 0.18
C SER A 458 21.17 20.15 -0.66
N TRP A 459 20.30 20.26 -1.67
CA TRP A 459 20.14 21.44 -2.52
C TRP A 459 18.74 21.98 -2.42
N LEU A 460 18.66 23.29 -2.30
CA LEU A 460 17.41 24.01 -2.50
C LEU A 460 17.42 24.63 -3.90
N PHE A 461 16.43 24.29 -4.73
CA PHE A 461 16.27 24.91 -6.05
C PHE A 461 14.79 25.10 -6.41
N SER A 462 14.50 26.04 -7.31
CA SER A 462 13.21 26.22 -7.94
C SER A 462 13.39 26.43 -9.44
N ARG A 463 12.54 25.76 -10.23
CA ARG A 463 12.49 25.92 -11.68
C ARG A 463 11.60 27.10 -12.01
N GLU A 464 12.04 28.02 -12.85
CA GLU A 464 11.11 28.97 -13.46
C GLU A 464 10.27 28.27 -14.55
N THR A 465 9.22 28.96 -15.00
CA THR A 465 8.35 28.48 -16.08
C THR A 465 9.19 28.24 -17.34
N ALA A 466 9.20 26.99 -17.79
CA ALA A 466 9.87 26.59 -19.03
C ALA A 466 8.95 26.78 -20.24
N ALA A 467 9.51 27.23 -21.36
CA ALA A 467 8.78 27.37 -22.63
C ALA A 467 8.45 26.01 -23.30
N ALA A 468 9.17 24.95 -22.93
CA ALA A 468 8.97 23.58 -23.38
C ALA A 468 8.84 22.64 -22.17
N MET A 469 8.20 21.48 -22.35
CA MET A 469 8.08 20.48 -21.28
C MET A 469 9.48 20.01 -20.87
N PRO A 470 9.93 20.30 -19.64
CA PRO A 470 11.30 19.99 -19.27
C PRO A 470 11.49 18.49 -19.00
N SER A 471 12.74 18.03 -19.05
CA SER A 471 13.08 16.68 -18.59
C SER A 471 13.21 16.66 -17.06
N ASP A 472 13.18 15.47 -16.47
CA ASP A 472 13.34 15.29 -15.03
C ASP A 472 14.70 15.79 -14.52
N PRO A 473 14.77 16.40 -13.32
CA PRO A 473 16.03 16.83 -12.74
C PRO A 473 16.97 15.63 -12.57
N TYR A 474 18.26 15.91 -12.71
CA TYR A 474 19.31 14.90 -12.56
C TYR A 474 20.36 15.42 -11.57
N ALA A 475 20.73 14.61 -10.58
CA ALA A 475 21.82 14.92 -9.67
C ALA A 475 22.93 13.88 -9.81
N SER A 476 24.16 14.35 -10.04
CA SER A 476 25.36 13.52 -10.10
C SER A 476 26.23 13.81 -8.88
N ILE A 477 26.62 12.76 -8.16
CA ILE A 477 27.58 12.80 -7.06
C ILE A 477 28.81 11.99 -7.46
N SER A 478 29.96 12.64 -7.54
CA SER A 478 31.23 12.07 -7.95
C SER A 478 32.26 12.11 -6.82
N ILE A 479 32.69 10.93 -6.34
CA ILE A 479 33.64 10.79 -5.22
C ILE A 479 35.07 10.87 -5.75
N ASN A 480 35.87 11.86 -5.32
CA ASN A 480 37.25 12.08 -5.79
C ASN A 480 37.39 12.22 -7.32
N GLY A 481 36.31 12.55 -8.04
CA GLY A 481 36.30 12.68 -9.51
C GLY A 481 35.33 11.71 -10.20
N THR A 482 35.29 11.78 -11.53
CA THR A 482 34.37 10.99 -12.37
C THR A 482 34.83 9.52 -12.49
N GLY A 483 33.88 8.58 -12.46
CA GLY A 483 34.15 7.15 -12.70
C GLY A 483 34.73 6.38 -11.50
N MET A 484 34.81 7.00 -10.33
CA MET A 484 35.28 6.35 -9.10
C MET A 484 34.22 5.45 -8.47
N PRO A 485 34.62 4.41 -7.71
CA PRO A 485 33.71 3.62 -6.89
C PRO A 485 32.90 4.55 -5.96
N SER A 486 31.60 4.30 -5.84
CA SER A 486 30.62 5.13 -5.11
C SER A 486 30.20 6.45 -5.77
N SER A 487 30.61 6.76 -6.99
CA SER A 487 29.91 7.82 -7.74
C SER A 487 28.50 7.35 -8.13
N ARG A 488 27.51 8.24 -8.01
CA ARG A 488 26.10 7.92 -8.23
C ARG A 488 25.37 9.05 -8.93
N ASP A 489 24.45 8.65 -9.78
CA ASP A 489 23.55 9.52 -10.49
C ASP A 489 22.12 9.23 -10.08
N TYR A 490 21.33 10.29 -9.99
CA TYR A 490 19.97 10.27 -9.47
C TYR A 490 19.06 11.01 -10.43
N ILE A 491 17.96 10.36 -10.82
CA ILE A 491 16.93 10.98 -11.64
C ILE A 491 15.71 11.20 -10.77
N ALA A 492 15.19 12.42 -10.80
CA ALA A 492 13.99 12.83 -10.11
C ALA A 492 12.76 12.62 -11.00
N TYR A 493 12.33 11.36 -11.17
CA TYR A 493 11.30 10.97 -12.13
C TYR A 493 9.93 11.65 -11.95
N GLY A 494 9.35 12.16 -13.04
CA GLY A 494 8.04 12.81 -13.00
C GLY A 494 8.03 14.07 -12.14
N PHE A 495 9.11 14.83 -12.09
CA PHE A 495 9.21 16.01 -11.22
C PHE A 495 8.07 17.00 -11.44
N ASP A 496 7.75 17.32 -12.69
CA ASP A 496 6.69 18.27 -13.03
C ASP A 496 5.28 17.71 -12.81
N GLU A 497 5.12 16.41 -12.51
CA GLU A 497 3.84 15.84 -12.04
C GLU A 497 3.53 16.30 -10.60
N TYR A 498 4.58 16.57 -9.82
CA TYR A 498 4.44 16.91 -8.40
C TYR A 498 4.71 18.39 -8.16
N TRP A 499 5.69 18.97 -8.84
CA TRP A 499 6.21 20.31 -8.59
C TRP A 499 5.67 21.34 -9.58
N ARG A 500 5.24 22.49 -9.08
CA ARG A 500 4.84 23.62 -9.93
C ARG A 500 6.05 24.48 -10.28
N ALA A 501 5.98 25.17 -11.42
CA ALA A 501 6.94 26.22 -11.73
C ALA A 501 6.95 27.28 -10.61
N GLY A 502 8.15 27.71 -10.22
CA GLY A 502 8.43 28.63 -9.12
C GLY A 502 8.42 27.98 -7.73
N GLU A 503 8.00 26.73 -7.61
CA GLU A 503 7.97 26.03 -6.33
C GLU A 503 9.38 25.58 -5.93
N TRP A 504 9.71 25.76 -4.64
CA TRP A 504 11.00 25.40 -4.08
C TRP A 504 11.06 23.94 -3.66
N CYS A 505 12.03 23.21 -4.22
CA CYS A 505 12.33 21.83 -3.90
C CYS A 505 13.65 21.72 -3.12
N LEU A 506 13.61 21.04 -1.97
CA LEU A 506 14.80 20.58 -1.29
C LEU A 506 15.12 19.15 -1.74
N LEU A 507 16.12 18.99 -2.59
CA LEU A 507 16.65 17.69 -3.01
C LEU A 507 17.74 17.26 -2.05
N THR A 508 17.57 16.12 -1.41
CA THR A 508 18.60 15.47 -0.60
C THR A 508 19.00 14.15 -1.23
N ALA A 509 20.28 14.02 -1.53
CA ALA A 509 20.87 12.80 -2.06
C ALA A 509 22.02 12.33 -1.18
N ALA A 510 22.19 11.02 -1.03
CA ALA A 510 23.28 10.46 -0.24
C ALA A 510 23.86 9.21 -0.86
N VAL A 511 25.18 9.06 -0.75
CA VAL A 511 25.88 7.87 -1.22
C VAL A 511 26.83 7.32 -0.18
N ARG A 512 26.86 5.99 -0.08
CA ARG A 512 27.79 5.30 0.80
C ARG A 512 29.17 5.19 0.15
N LEU A 513 30.19 5.61 0.89
CA LEU A 513 31.58 5.65 0.46
C LEU A 513 32.20 4.25 0.50
N LYS A 514 32.70 3.76 -0.63
CA LYS A 514 33.49 2.51 -0.72
C LYS A 514 34.98 2.76 -0.54
N VAL A 515 35.40 4.01 -0.67
CA VAL A 515 36.78 4.47 -0.57
C VAL A 515 36.82 5.75 0.27
N GLU A 516 37.98 6.08 0.82
CA GLU A 516 38.17 7.39 1.47
C GLU A 516 37.84 8.52 0.48
N MET A 517 36.96 9.43 0.88
CA MET A 517 36.64 10.64 0.14
C MET A 517 37.50 11.79 0.66
N LYS A 518 38.06 12.58 -0.26
CA LYS A 518 38.78 13.83 0.03
C LYS A 518 38.13 15.04 -0.64
N ARG A 519 37.35 14.78 -1.69
CA ARG A 519 36.72 15.78 -2.53
C ARG A 519 35.43 15.21 -3.11
N LEU A 520 34.41 16.06 -3.19
CA LEU A 520 33.10 15.72 -3.72
C LEU A 520 32.77 16.67 -4.87
N LEU A 521 32.66 16.11 -6.08
CA LEU A 521 32.16 16.84 -7.25
C LEU A 521 30.68 16.56 -7.39
N ILE A 522 29.89 17.62 -7.55
CA ILE A 522 28.44 17.53 -7.55
C ILE A 522 27.86 18.34 -8.69
N ARG A 523 26.92 17.75 -9.42
CA ARG A 523 26.23 18.41 -10.53
C ARG A 523 24.74 18.23 -10.39
N LEU A 524 24.00 19.33 -10.34
CA LEU A 524 22.56 19.33 -10.47
C LEU A 524 22.22 19.83 -11.86
N TYR A 525 21.45 19.06 -12.63
CA TYR A 525 20.85 19.46 -13.90
C TYR A 525 19.38 19.72 -13.63
N PRO A 526 18.98 20.97 -13.35
CA PRO A 526 17.64 21.24 -12.86
C PRO A 526 16.58 20.85 -13.86
N TYR A 527 16.87 20.84 -15.16
CA TYR A 527 15.95 20.53 -16.27
C TYR A 527 16.32 19.25 -17.05
N GLY A 528 17.15 18.39 -16.43
CA GLY A 528 17.68 17.16 -17.03
C GLY A 528 18.97 17.37 -17.82
N VAL A 529 19.64 16.27 -18.15
CA VAL A 529 21.00 16.28 -18.74
C VAL A 529 21.07 16.84 -20.17
N THR A 530 19.94 16.88 -20.88
CA THR A 530 19.84 17.33 -22.28
C THR A 530 18.85 18.49 -22.43
N ALA A 531 18.74 19.36 -21.43
CA ALA A 531 17.81 20.48 -21.46
C ALA A 531 18.09 21.46 -22.62
N PRO A 532 17.05 21.94 -23.34
CA PRO A 532 17.19 23.07 -24.25
C PRO A 532 17.74 24.32 -23.53
N GLY A 533 18.43 25.19 -24.25
CA GLY A 533 18.96 26.43 -23.64
C GLY A 533 17.86 27.45 -23.30
N GLY A 534 18.07 28.22 -22.24
CA GLY A 534 17.22 29.36 -21.85
C GLY A 534 16.28 29.11 -20.66
N HIS A 535 16.27 27.91 -20.09
CA HIS A 535 15.57 27.63 -18.84
C HIS A 535 16.35 28.19 -17.64
N GLN A 536 15.62 28.81 -16.70
CA GLN A 536 16.17 29.51 -15.54
C GLN A 536 15.90 28.75 -14.24
N THR A 537 16.88 28.68 -13.34
CA THR A 537 16.72 28.08 -12.01
C THR A 537 17.24 29.04 -10.94
N HIS A 538 16.46 29.23 -9.89
CA HIS A 538 16.95 29.82 -8.65
C HIS A 538 17.42 28.71 -7.72
N TYR A 539 18.53 28.92 -7.03
CA TYR A 539 19.06 27.90 -6.12
C TYR A 539 19.89 28.50 -4.98
N LEU A 540 20.06 27.70 -3.93
CA LEU A 540 21.11 27.86 -2.94
C LEU A 540 22.25 26.88 -3.25
N ASN A 541 23.48 27.29 -2.93
CA ASN A 541 24.61 26.37 -2.94
C ASN A 541 24.29 25.15 -2.05
N PRO A 542 24.72 23.94 -2.44
CA PRO A 542 24.48 22.74 -1.64
C PRO A 542 25.10 22.86 -0.26
N VAL A 543 24.42 22.22 0.69
CA VAL A 543 25.07 21.80 1.93
C VAL A 543 25.53 20.37 1.76
N VAL A 544 26.79 20.10 2.09
CA VAL A 544 27.39 18.77 2.01
C VAL A 544 27.84 18.36 3.40
N TYR A 545 27.52 17.14 3.82
CA TYR A 545 28.03 16.62 5.08
C TYR A 545 28.34 15.13 5.00
N VAL A 546 29.12 14.66 5.96
CA VAL A 546 29.50 13.25 6.09
C VAL A 546 28.98 12.72 7.42
N THR A 547 28.37 11.54 7.39
CA THR A 547 27.89 10.86 8.60
C THR A 547 28.17 9.37 8.52
N ASP A 548 28.38 8.72 9.65
CA ASP A 548 28.66 7.28 9.75
C ASP A 548 27.37 6.44 9.77
N SER A 549 26.22 7.09 9.97
CA SER A 549 24.92 6.44 10.10
C SER A 549 23.92 6.93 9.05
N ALA A 550 23.25 5.98 8.41
CA ALA A 550 22.16 6.30 7.49
C ALA A 550 20.95 6.96 8.18
N GLU A 551 20.81 6.78 9.51
CA GLU A 551 19.74 7.40 10.31
C GLU A 551 19.99 8.89 10.54
N ALA A 552 21.24 9.32 10.44
CA ALA A 552 21.64 10.72 10.57
C ALA A 552 21.52 11.49 9.23
N ILE A 553 21.10 10.83 8.15
CA ILE A 553 20.79 11.48 6.87
C ILE A 553 19.48 12.26 7.02
N LEU A 554 19.61 13.57 7.14
CA LEU A 554 18.51 14.52 7.23
C LEU A 554 18.55 15.52 6.06
N PRO A 555 17.40 15.88 5.47
CA PRO A 555 17.33 17.02 4.59
C PRO A 555 17.64 18.29 5.39
N TYR A 556 18.63 19.07 4.95
CA TYR A 556 19.13 20.23 5.68
C TYR A 556 19.28 21.44 4.77
N ILE A 557 18.84 22.59 5.27
CA ILE A 557 19.04 23.90 4.66
C ILE A 557 19.77 24.77 5.67
N ASP A 558 20.79 25.45 5.19
CA ASP A 558 21.50 26.42 6.01
C ASP A 558 20.90 27.82 5.85
N ASP A 559 19.94 28.14 6.72
CA ASP A 559 19.29 29.46 6.80
C ASP A 559 20.14 30.46 7.59
N TYR A 560 21.35 30.76 7.10
CA TYR A 560 22.34 31.61 7.79
C TYR A 560 21.87 33.04 8.18
N ILE A 561 20.61 33.38 7.94
CA ILE A 561 19.93 34.62 8.37
C ILE A 561 19.87 34.71 9.91
N ALA A 562 19.97 33.61 10.67
CA ALA A 562 19.69 33.61 12.11
C ALA A 562 20.88 33.23 13.04
N ARG A 563 22.14 33.33 12.60
CA ARG A 563 23.25 32.92 13.48
C ARG A 563 23.67 33.98 14.47
N SER A 564 23.92 33.44 15.66
CA SER A 564 24.41 34.05 16.87
C SER A 564 25.80 34.70 16.72
N VAL A 565 26.03 35.90 16.19
CA VAL A 565 27.44 36.37 15.96
C VAL A 565 27.97 37.21 17.12
N LEU A 566 29.21 36.96 17.55
CA LEU A 566 29.90 37.81 18.55
C LEU A 566 30.53 39.07 17.93
N LYS A 567 30.77 39.06 16.62
CA LYS A 567 31.30 40.17 15.82
C LYS A 567 30.71 40.10 14.41
N PRO A 568 30.56 41.23 13.70
CA PRO A 568 30.20 41.21 12.29
C PRO A 568 31.18 40.34 11.50
N PRO A 569 30.70 39.44 10.63
CA PRO A 569 31.55 38.60 9.79
C PRO A 569 32.37 39.46 8.82
N ALA A 570 33.66 39.15 8.70
CA ALA A 570 34.59 39.77 7.76
C ALA A 570 34.59 39.09 6.37
N VAL A 571 33.60 38.23 6.11
CA VAL A 571 33.48 37.47 4.86
C VAL A 571 32.45 38.10 3.93
N ASP A 572 32.74 38.04 2.63
CA ASP A 572 31.82 38.42 1.57
C ASP A 572 30.51 37.63 1.60
N GLY A 573 29.47 38.16 0.95
CA GLY A 573 28.19 37.47 0.74
C GLY A 573 26.99 38.04 1.49
N PHE A 574 27.18 38.93 2.45
CA PHE A 574 26.06 39.66 3.09
C PHE A 574 25.53 40.77 2.17
N LEU A 575 24.21 40.89 2.11
CA LEU A 575 23.51 41.90 1.32
C LEU A 575 23.02 43.05 2.22
N ALA A 576 22.87 44.24 1.63
CA ALA A 576 22.23 45.35 2.33
C ALA A 576 20.84 44.93 2.85
N GLY A 577 20.56 45.23 4.12
CA GLY A 577 19.35 44.83 4.84
C GLY A 577 19.43 43.47 5.56
N ASP A 578 20.52 42.69 5.39
CA ASP A 578 20.70 41.47 6.19
C ASP A 578 20.85 41.81 7.67
N VAL A 579 20.15 41.04 8.51
CA VAL A 579 20.15 41.19 9.96
C VAL A 579 20.89 40.01 10.59
N LEU A 580 21.87 40.29 11.44
CA LEU A 580 22.52 39.29 12.29
C LEU A 580 22.12 39.52 13.75
N VAL A 581 21.76 38.46 14.45
CA VAL A 581 21.42 38.54 15.88
C VAL A 581 22.72 38.42 16.68
N ASN A 582 22.99 39.35 17.60
CA ASN A 582 24.20 39.32 18.42
C ASN A 582 24.08 38.29 19.56
N ALA A 583 25.11 37.46 19.78
CA ALA A 583 25.14 36.41 20.83
C ALA A 583 25.59 36.90 22.20
N ALA A 584 26.12 38.13 22.30
CA ALA A 584 26.79 38.60 23.49
C ALA A 584 25.79 38.93 24.61
N VAL A 585 25.44 37.90 25.38
CA VAL A 585 24.75 37.98 26.67
C VAL A 585 25.68 38.64 27.69
N VAL A 586 25.67 39.97 27.78
CA VAL A 586 26.20 40.67 28.96
C VAL A 586 25.23 41.71 29.52
N ALA A 587 24.13 42.05 28.83
CA ALA A 587 23.21 43.09 29.31
C ALA A 587 21.72 42.90 28.93
N GLY A 588 21.22 41.66 28.84
CA GLY A 588 19.76 41.39 28.86
C GLY A 588 18.91 41.89 27.67
N GLY A 589 19.50 42.44 26.61
CA GLY A 589 18.79 42.84 25.38
C GLY A 589 19.28 42.06 24.15
N GLN A 590 18.36 41.70 23.23
CA GLN A 590 18.72 41.27 21.88
C GLN A 590 19.19 42.51 21.09
N SER A 591 20.38 42.44 20.49
CA SER A 591 20.90 43.51 19.61
C SER A 591 21.10 42.95 18.21
N HIS A 592 20.97 43.80 17.19
CA HIS A 592 21.02 43.37 15.79
C HIS A 592 22.15 44.09 15.03
N TYR A 593 22.88 43.39 14.18
CA TYR A 593 23.70 44.04 13.16
C TYR A 593 22.94 44.06 11.85
N VAL A 594 22.75 45.24 11.25
CA VAL A 594 22.13 45.39 9.94
C VAL A 594 23.18 45.80 8.93
N LYS A 595 23.32 45.06 7.82
CA LYS A 595 24.24 45.46 6.76
C LYS A 595 23.68 46.67 6.01
N LEU A 596 24.47 47.73 5.92
CA LEU A 596 24.07 48.97 5.25
C LEU A 596 24.32 48.92 3.74
N PRO A 597 23.57 49.68 2.92
CA PRO A 597 23.89 49.88 1.52
C PRO A 597 25.27 50.55 1.33
N GLY A 598 26.06 50.09 0.35
CA GLY A 598 27.17 50.86 -0.21
C GLY A 598 28.60 50.58 0.30
N ALA A 599 28.89 49.48 1.00
CA ALA A 599 30.27 48.94 1.15
C ALA A 599 30.25 47.48 1.64
N ILE A 600 31.34 46.75 1.39
CA ILE A 600 31.51 45.33 1.75
C ILE A 600 31.47 45.13 3.29
N ASP A 601 31.95 46.12 4.05
CA ASP A 601 32.17 46.03 5.51
C ASP A 601 31.29 46.95 6.38
N ARG A 602 30.28 47.62 5.82
CA ARG A 602 29.46 48.56 6.60
C ARG A 602 28.29 47.85 7.29
N TRP A 603 28.45 47.62 8.59
CA TRP A 603 27.41 47.12 9.49
C TRP A 603 26.97 48.21 10.46
N ALA A 604 25.67 48.45 10.58
CA ALA A 604 25.09 49.28 11.64
C ALA A 604 24.77 48.40 12.85
N TYR A 605 25.11 48.88 14.03
CA TYR A 605 24.58 48.35 15.29
C TYR A 605 23.18 48.93 15.50
N ALA A 606 22.17 48.07 15.62
CA ALA A 606 20.79 48.43 15.87
C ALA A 606 20.34 47.96 17.27
#